data_AF-A0A9D8K850-F1
#
_entry.id   AF-A0A9D8K850-F1
#
_cell.length_a   1.000
_cell.length_b   1.000
_cell.length_c   1.000
_cell.angle_alpha   90.00
_cell.angle_beta   90.00
_cell.angle_gamma   90.00
#
_symmetry.space_group_name_H-M   'P 1'
#
loop_
_entity.id
_entity.type
_entity.pdbx_description
1 polymer ?
#
loop_
_entity_poly.entity_id
_entity_poly.type
_entity_poly.pdbx_seq_one_letter_code
_entity_poly.pdbx_strand_id
1 'polypeptide(L)' 'MREQRLLLALEQLRDEETSPTVAQVARACGYRNLSLFRSDLQRLHGLTPSRARRNPL' A
#
# COMPACT_ATOMS: atom_id res chain seq x y z
N MET A 1 9.40 -4.26 -11.22
CA MET A 1 9.49 -2.87 -10.71
C MET A 1 8.24 -2.38 -9.98
N ARG A 2 7.03 -2.45 -10.57
CA ARG A 2 5.81 -1.89 -9.96
C ARG A 2 5.24 -2.74 -8.83
N GLU A 3 5.24 -4.06 -9.01
CA GLU A 3 4.81 -5.04 -8.01
C GLU A 3 5.68 -5.02 -6.74
N GLN A 4 7.00 -4.91 -6.90
CA GLN A 4 7.94 -4.84 -5.77
C GLN A 4 7.71 -3.61 -4.88
N ARG A 5 7.32 -2.47 -5.46
CA ARG A 5 6.93 -1.27 -4.69
C ARG A 5 5.64 -1.50 -3.90
N LEU A 6 4.72 -2.27 -4.48
CA LEU A 6 3.44 -2.55 -3.86
C LEU A 6 3.58 -3.53 -2.67
N LEU A 7 4.48 -4.51 -2.77
CA LEU A 7 4.81 -5.40 -1.66
C LEU A 7 5.45 -4.64 -0.49
N LEU A 8 6.41 -3.76 -0.76
CA LEU A 8 6.99 -2.88 0.27
C LEU A 8 5.92 -1.99 0.92
N ALA A 9 4.93 -1.53 0.15
CA ALA A 9 3.83 -0.74 0.69
C ALA A 9 2.96 -1.56 1.65
N LEU A 10 2.67 -2.81 1.31
CA LEU A 10 1.89 -3.71 2.15
C LEU A 10 2.61 -4.02 3.46
N GLU A 11 3.92 -4.23 3.41
CA GLU A 11 4.74 -4.51 4.59
C GLU A 11 4.80 -3.29 5.53
N GLN A 12 4.97 -2.08 5.00
CA GLN A 12 4.89 -0.85 5.81
C GLN A 12 3.49 -0.56 6.35
N LEU A 13 2.43 -0.93 5.62
CA LEU A 13 1.05 -0.83 6.13
C LEU A 13 0.77 -1.77 7.31
N ARG A 14 1.56 -2.84 7.45
CA ARG A 14 1.47 -3.82 8.53
C ARG A 14 2.23 -3.37 9.79
N ASP A 15 3.21 -2.48 9.63
CA ASP A 15 4.02 -1.99 10.73
C ASP A 15 3.17 -1.12 11.68
N GLU A 16 2.70 -1.75 12.75
CA GLU A 16 1.76 -1.16 13.71
C GLU A 16 2.45 -0.09 14.58
N GLU A 17 3.78 -0.19 14.75
CA GLU A 17 4.60 0.67 15.60
C GLU A 17 4.55 2.13 15.14
N THR A 18 4.57 2.36 13.83
CA THR A 18 4.45 3.71 13.25
C THR A 18 3.04 4.04 12.75
N SER A 19 2.16 3.03 12.61
CA SER A 19 0.81 3.16 12.06
C SER A 19 0.73 4.16 10.88
N PRO A 20 1.58 4.02 9.85
CA PRO A 20 1.69 5.01 8.81
C PRO A 20 0.38 5.11 8.03
N THR A 21 -0.01 6.33 7.69
CA THR A 21 -1.18 6.52 6.83
C THR A 21 -0.93 5.93 5.46
N VAL A 22 -1.99 5.47 4.79
CA VAL A 22 -1.95 4.98 3.41
C VAL A 22 -1.23 5.96 2.47
N ALA A 23 -1.30 7.26 2.76
CA ALA A 23 -0.62 8.30 1.99
C ALA A 23 0.88 8.33 2.18
N GLN A 24 1.35 8.16 3.41
CA GLN A 24 2.78 8.08 3.70
C GLN A 24 3.39 6.84 3.05
N VAL A 25 2.72 5.69 3.18
CA VAL A 25 3.16 4.43 2.57
C VAL A 25 3.21 4.53 1.05
N ALA A 26 2.17 5.06 0.41
CA ALA A 26 2.18 5.26 -1.04
C ALA A 26 3.34 6.15 -1.48
N ARG A 27 3.62 7.24 -0.75
CA ARG A 27 4.75 8.14 -1.03
C ARG A 27 6.10 7.44 -0.85
N ALA A 28 6.27 6.70 0.24
CA ALA A 28 7.48 5.95 0.55
C ALA A 28 7.81 4.90 -0.52
N CYS A 29 6.78 4.31 -1.11
CA CYS A 29 6.91 3.33 -2.19
C CYS A 29 7.01 3.97 -3.59
N GLY A 30 7.14 5.30 -3.68
CA GLY A 30 7.39 6.01 -4.93
C GLY A 30 6.15 6.28 -5.79
N TYR A 31 4.94 6.23 -5.21
CA TYR A 31 3.73 6.64 -5.90
C TYR A 31 3.59 8.17 -5.88
N ARG A 32 3.38 8.76 -7.06
CA ARG A 32 3.14 10.20 -7.21
C ARG A 32 1.82 10.65 -6.60
N ASN A 33 0.81 9.77 -6.60
CA ASN A 33 -0.50 10.08 -6.04
C ASN A 33 -1.16 8.82 -5.46
N LEU A 34 -2.10 9.06 -4.55
CA LEU A 34 -2.80 8.01 -3.82
C LEU A 34 -3.74 7.19 -4.71
N SER A 35 -4.31 7.84 -5.73
CA SER A 35 -5.25 7.20 -6.65
C SER A 35 -4.58 6.10 -7.47
N LEU A 36 -3.36 6.34 -7.97
CA LEU A 36 -2.56 5.34 -8.68
C LEU A 36 -2.21 4.16 -7.77
N PHE A 37 -1.84 4.42 -6.52
CA PHE A 37 -1.58 3.38 -5.53
C PHE A 37 -2.82 2.51 -5.30
N ARG A 38 -3.99 3.13 -5.06
CA ARG A 38 -5.26 2.42 -4.88
C ARG A 38 -5.62 1.58 -6.11
N SER A 39 -5.49 2.14 -7.31
CA SER A 39 -5.78 1.42 -8.55
C SER A 39 -4.86 0.23 -8.76
N ASP A 40 -3.55 0.36 -8.48
CA ASP A 40 -2.61 -0.76 -8.58
C ASP A 40 -2.88 -1.82 -7.50
N LEU A 41 -3.15 -1.42 -6.26
CA LEU A 41 -3.46 -2.33 -5.16
C LEU A 41 -4.72 -3.16 -5.45
N GLN A 42 -5.76 -2.50 -5.96
CA GLN A 42 -7.00 -3.14 -6.31
C GLN A 42 -6.86 -4.02 -7.55
N ARG A 43 -6.04 -3.62 -8.53
CA ARG A 43 -5.81 -4.41 -9.75
C ARG A 43 -4.96 -5.65 -9.51
N LEU A 44 -3.91 -5.54 -8.68
CA LEU A 44 -2.95 -6.62 -8.44
C LEU A 44 -3.39 -7.59 -7.36
N HIS A 45 -4.03 -7.09 -6.30
CA HIS A 45 -4.43 -7.92 -5.15
C HIS A 45 -5.93 -7.92 -4.86
N GLY A 46 -6.74 -7.12 -5.57
CA GLY A 46 -8.18 -7.03 -5.29
C GLY A 46 -8.50 -6.34 -3.95
N LEU A 47 -7.52 -5.67 -3.34
CA LEU A 47 -7.64 -5.09 -2.01
C LEU A 47 -7.70 -3.56 -2.06
N THR A 48 -8.44 -2.97 -1.12
CA THR A 48 -8.34 -1.54 -0.81
C THR A 48 -7.29 -1.34 0.29
N PRO A 49 -6.64 -0.16 0.41
CA PRO A 49 -5.60 0.05 1.41
C PRO A 49 -6.08 -0.16 2.85
N SER A 50 -7.32 0.22 3.14
CA SER A 50 -7.96 -0.01 4.44
C SER A 50 -8.18 -1.49 4.73
N ARG A 51 -8.47 -2.30 3.69
CA ARG A 51 -8.56 -3.76 3.79
C ARG A 51 -7.19 -4.41 3.94
N ALA A 52 -6.20 -3.96 3.18
CA ALA A 52 -4.82 -4.44 3.26
C ALA A 52 -4.24 -4.27 4.66
N ARG A 53 -4.56 -3.15 5.34
CA ARG A 53 -4.18 -2.94 6.74
C ARG A 53 -4.84 -3.94 7.71
N ARG A 54 -6.06 -4.39 7.40
CA ARG A 54 -6.87 -5.24 8.29
C ARG A 54 -6.66 -6.74 8.03
N ASN A 55 -6.29 -7.11 6.81
CA ASN A 55 -6.08 -8.48 6.38
C ASN A 55 -4.99 -8.52 5.29
N PRO A 56 -3.71 -8.50 5.68
CA PRO A 56 -2.62 -8.70 4.74
C PRO A 56 -2.71 -10.12 4.16
N LEU A 57 -2.45 -10.26 2.86
CA LEU A 57 -2.34 -11.55 2.16
C LEU A 57 -1.25 -12.42 2.76
#